data_AF-A0A2X3VVE0-F1
#
_entry.id   AF-A0A2X3VVE0-F1
#
_cell.length_a   1.000
_cell.length_b   1.000
_cell.length_c   1.000
_cell.angle_alpha   90.00
_cell.angle_beta   90.00
_cell.angle_gamma   90.00
#
_symmetry.space_group_name_H-M   'P 1'
#
loop_
_entity.id
_entity.type
_entity.pdbx_description
1 polymer ?
#
loop_
_entity_poly.entity_id
_entity_poly.type
_entity_poly.pdbx_seq_one_letter_code
_entity_poly.pdbx_strand_id
1 'polypeptide(L)'
;MTLDVNKEELTILGIPFDNFSDMNNLIHTYHQTANSKNEIIKQLAKILDNLNYFHPFREGNERTQREVILSLALSKGYSAQIRVEQDDEIYNLYMDGTVYDDLSKLEELFDKILN
;
A
#
# COMPACT_ATOMS: atom_id res chain seq x y z
N MET A 1 -12.63 18.15 -9.00
CA MET A 1 -12.09 18.99 -7.91
C MET A 1 -11.38 18.04 -6.98
N THR A 2 -10.13 17.73 -7.31
CA THR A 2 -9.25 16.88 -6.50
C THR A 2 -8.78 17.72 -5.32
N LEU A 3 -8.97 17.21 -4.11
CA LEU A 3 -8.34 17.76 -2.93
C LEU A 3 -6.85 17.39 -3.01
N ASP A 4 -6.07 18.26 -3.66
CA ASP A 4 -4.61 18.29 -3.49
C ASP A 4 -4.34 18.74 -2.06
N VAL A 5 -4.27 17.77 -1.15
CA VAL A 5 -3.56 17.95 0.11
C VAL A 5 -2.11 17.63 -0.23
N ASN A 6 -1.27 18.67 -0.28
CA ASN A 6 0.12 18.67 -0.73
C ASN A 6 1.02 17.65 0.00
N LYS A 7 0.94 16.36 -0.36
CA LYS A 7 2.04 15.40 -0.11
C LYS A 7 3.24 15.70 -1.02
N GLU A 8 3.01 16.32 -2.19
CA GLU A 8 4.07 16.72 -3.13
C GLU A 8 4.99 17.84 -2.60
N GLU A 9 4.52 18.77 -1.75
CA GLU A 9 5.41 19.79 -1.17
C GLU A 9 6.41 19.21 -0.16
N LEU A 10 6.15 18.02 0.38
CA LEU A 10 7.07 17.32 1.28
C LEU A 10 8.12 16.47 0.55
N THR A 11 7.86 16.10 -0.71
CA THR A 11 8.79 15.30 -1.53
C THR A 11 9.91 16.17 -2.14
N ILE A 12 9.68 17.47 -2.33
CA ILE A 12 10.67 18.43 -2.89
C ILE A 12 11.77 18.80 -1.87
N LEU A 13 11.58 18.51 -0.58
CA LEU A 13 12.45 18.98 0.52
C LEU A 13 13.61 18.03 0.92
N GLY A 14 13.86 16.95 0.19
CA GLY A 14 15.05 16.12 0.40
C GLY A 14 15.02 15.30 1.70
N ILE A 15 14.07 14.36 1.79
CA ILE A 15 14.08 13.31 2.83
C ILE A 15 15.18 12.28 2.47
N PRO A 16 15.91 11.72 3.44
CA PRO A 16 17.13 10.94 3.18
C PRO A 16 16.88 9.69 2.33
N PHE A 17 17.84 9.38 1.46
CA PHE A 17 17.90 8.16 0.63
C PHE A 17 17.96 6.83 1.41
N ASP A 18 17.76 6.84 2.73
CA ASP A 18 18.03 5.72 3.63
C ASP A 18 16.92 4.65 3.67
N ASN A 19 15.75 4.89 3.07
CA ASN A 19 14.55 4.02 3.21
C ASN A 19 14.43 2.85 2.22
N PHE A 20 15.29 2.72 1.20
CA PHE A 20 15.22 1.57 0.27
C PHE A 20 15.52 0.23 0.97
N SER A 21 16.40 0.25 1.98
CA SER A 21 16.72 -0.92 2.80
C SER A 21 15.46 -1.46 3.48
N ASP A 22 14.61 -0.56 3.99
CA ASP A 22 13.41 -0.92 4.73
C ASP A 22 12.35 -1.56 3.84
N MET A 23 12.15 -1.07 2.62
CA MET A 23 11.22 -1.67 1.66
C MET A 23 11.65 -3.08 1.23
N ASN A 24 12.95 -3.28 0.96
CA ASN A 24 13.48 -4.61 0.65
C ASN A 24 13.30 -5.57 1.82
N ASN A 25 13.55 -5.11 3.05
CA ASN A 25 13.34 -5.90 4.25
C ASN A 25 11.86 -6.28 4.43
N LEU A 26 10.92 -5.35 4.22
CA LEU A 26 9.48 -5.63 4.30
C LEU A 26 9.04 -6.71 3.29
N ILE A 27 9.46 -6.59 2.03
CA ILE A 27 9.12 -7.57 0.98
C ILE A 27 9.76 -8.93 1.29
N HIS A 28 11.02 -8.94 1.72
CA HIS A 28 11.72 -10.16 2.10
C HIS A 28 11.02 -10.85 3.29
N THR A 29 10.71 -10.10 4.35
CA THR A 29 9.95 -10.60 5.52
C THR A 29 8.58 -11.12 5.12
N TYR A 30 7.89 -10.46 4.19
CA TYR A 30 6.61 -10.92 3.65
C TYR A 30 6.71 -12.29 3.01
N HIS A 31 7.68 -12.49 2.13
CA HIS A 31 7.88 -13.79 1.49
C HIS A 31 8.17 -14.90 2.51
N GLN A 32 8.94 -14.61 3.57
CA GLN A 32 9.34 -15.60 4.56
C GLN A 32 8.29 -15.91 5.63
N THR A 33 7.54 -14.90 6.09
CA THR A 33 6.79 -14.98 7.35
C THR A 33 5.28 -14.85 7.18
N ALA A 34 4.78 -14.26 6.09
CA ALA A 34 3.34 -14.15 5.87
C ALA A 34 2.76 -15.49 5.40
N ASN A 35 2.32 -16.32 6.34
CA ASN A 35 1.89 -17.71 6.08
C ASN A 35 0.40 -17.94 6.33
N SER A 36 -0.25 -17.05 7.09
CA SER A 36 -1.70 -17.02 7.29
C SER A 36 -2.34 -15.82 6.59
N LYS A 37 -3.65 -15.91 6.31
CA LYS A 37 -4.43 -14.79 5.73
C LYS A 37 -4.24 -13.50 6.53
N ASN A 38 -4.30 -13.59 7.87
CA ASN A 38 -4.14 -12.44 8.77
C ASN A 38 -2.72 -11.83 8.68
N GLU A 39 -1.66 -12.65 8.65
CA GLU A 39 -0.30 -12.14 8.47
C GLU A 39 -0.10 -11.50 7.09
N ILE A 40 -0.70 -12.07 6.05
CA ILE A 40 -0.68 -11.50 4.69
C ILE A 40 -1.32 -10.12 4.70
N ILE A 41 -2.52 -9.99 5.26
CA ILE A 41 -3.25 -8.72 5.40
C ILE A 41 -2.38 -7.66 6.10
N LYS A 42 -1.86 -7.99 7.29
CA LYS A 42 -1.04 -7.06 8.09
C LYS A 42 0.23 -6.61 7.38
N GLN A 43 0.88 -7.50 6.64
CA GLN A 43 2.11 -7.17 5.95
C GLN A 43 1.85 -6.43 4.63
N LEU A 44 0.79 -6.75 3.90
CA LEU A 44 0.36 -5.95 2.73
C LEU A 44 -0.01 -4.52 3.14
N ALA A 45 -0.71 -4.34 4.27
CA ALA A 45 -1.01 -3.01 4.83
C ALA A 45 0.26 -2.19 5.07
N LYS A 46 1.25 -2.76 5.76
CA LYS A 46 2.55 -2.11 6.01
C LYS A 46 3.32 -1.80 4.73
N ILE A 47 3.32 -2.71 3.76
CA ILE A 47 4.00 -2.50 2.47
C ILE A 47 3.33 -1.36 1.70
N LEU A 48 1.99 -1.32 1.65
CA LEU A 48 1.25 -0.26 0.97
C LEU A 48 1.52 1.11 1.61
N ASP A 49 1.45 1.18 2.94
CA ASP A 49 1.75 2.38 3.71
C ASP A 49 3.16 2.91 3.42
N ASN A 50 4.17 2.02 3.42
CA ASN A 50 5.56 2.39 3.10
C ASN A 50 5.75 2.80 1.63
N LEU A 51 5.08 2.13 0.68
CA LEU A 51 5.12 2.52 -0.74
C LEU A 51 4.47 3.90 -0.96
N ASN A 52 3.40 4.19 -0.22
CA ASN A 52 2.71 5.47 -0.24
C ASN A 52 3.57 6.59 0.34
N TYR A 53 4.27 6.34 1.44
CA TYR A 53 5.27 7.27 1.98
C TYR A 53 6.44 7.50 1.00
N PHE A 54 6.92 6.43 0.37
CA PHE A 54 8.11 6.47 -0.47
C PHE A 54 7.91 7.23 -1.79
N HIS A 55 6.73 7.08 -2.42
CA HIS A 55 6.31 7.82 -3.62
C HIS A 55 7.41 8.02 -4.71
N PRO A 56 8.02 6.92 -5.21
CA PRO A 56 9.27 6.98 -5.98
C PRO A 56 9.19 7.60 -7.37
N PHE A 57 8.00 7.74 -7.93
CA PHE A 57 7.81 8.17 -9.31
C PHE A 57 7.26 9.59 -9.36
N ARG A 58 7.55 10.30 -10.46
CA ARG A 58 6.94 11.62 -10.72
C ARG A 58 5.42 11.52 -10.90
N GLU A 59 4.96 10.44 -11.53
CA GLU A 59 3.54 10.17 -11.77
C GLU A 59 3.27 8.67 -11.76
N GLY A 60 2.06 8.28 -11.36
CA GLY A 60 1.61 6.88 -11.42
C GLY A 60 1.99 6.02 -10.21
N ASN A 61 2.31 6.64 -9.07
CA ASN A 61 2.62 5.92 -7.83
C ASN A 61 1.45 5.04 -7.39
N GLU A 62 0.22 5.55 -7.45
CA GLU A 62 -0.98 4.83 -7.03
C GLU A 62 -1.23 3.61 -7.93
N ARG A 63 -0.96 3.74 -9.23
CA ARG A 63 -1.03 2.61 -10.17
C ARG A 63 0.01 1.55 -9.81
N THR A 64 1.26 1.95 -9.60
CA THR A 64 2.34 1.02 -9.25
C THR A 64 2.11 0.35 -7.89
N GLN A 65 1.66 1.11 -6.88
CA GLN A 65 1.30 0.57 -5.56
C GLN A 65 0.29 -0.57 -5.68
N ARG A 66 -0.79 -0.38 -6.43
CA ARG A 66 -1.82 -1.40 -6.64
C ARG A 66 -1.29 -2.64 -7.35
N GLU A 67 -0.44 -2.49 -8.36
CA GLU A 67 0.16 -3.62 -9.08
C GLU A 67 1.18 -4.39 -8.22
N VAL A 68 1.94 -3.70 -7.36
CA VAL A 68 2.84 -4.35 -6.40
C VAL A 68 2.04 -5.18 -5.40
N ILE A 69 0.98 -4.61 -4.83
CA ILE A 69 0.10 -5.31 -3.89
C ILE A 69 -0.57 -6.53 -4.53
N LEU A 70 -1.07 -6.38 -5.77
CA LEU A 70 -1.62 -7.49 -6.53
C LEU A 70 -0.58 -8.60 -6.72
N SER A 71 0.64 -8.25 -7.14
CA SER A 71 1.73 -9.20 -7.37
C SER A 71 2.13 -9.96 -6.10
N LEU A 72 2.20 -9.27 -4.96
CA LEU A 72 2.52 -9.88 -3.67
C LEU A 72 1.41 -10.82 -3.21
N ALA A 73 0.14 -10.41 -3.29
CA ALA A 73 -0.99 -11.27 -2.97
C ALA A 73 -1.01 -12.55 -3.83
N LEU A 74 -0.77 -12.40 -5.14
CA LEU A 74 -0.69 -13.53 -6.07
C LEU A 74 0.45 -14.49 -5.70
N SER A 75 1.58 -13.98 -5.22
CA SER A 75 2.70 -14.83 -4.74
C SER A 75 2.35 -15.70 -3.53
N LYS A 76 1.28 -15.36 -2.80
CA LYS A 76 0.74 -16.14 -1.67
C LYS A 76 -0.53 -16.92 -2.03
N GLY A 77 -0.91 -16.95 -3.30
CA GLY A 77 -2.08 -17.69 -3.79
C GLY A 77 -3.41 -16.96 -3.63
N TYR A 78 -3.40 -15.65 -3.35
CA TYR A 78 -4.60 -14.82 -3.24
C TYR A 78 -4.68 -13.78 -4.36
N SER A 79 -5.86 -13.21 -4.57
CA SER A 79 -6.01 -11.99 -5.36
C SER A 79 -6.43 -10.82 -4.46
N ALA A 80 -5.88 -9.63 -4.69
CA ALA A 80 -6.21 -8.41 -3.93
C ALA A 80 -6.26 -7.21 -4.88
N GLN A 81 -7.35 -7.07 -5.62
CA GLN A 81 -7.51 -5.98 -6.58
C GLN A 81 -8.16 -4.77 -5.91
N ILE A 82 -7.39 -3.70 -5.75
CA ILE A 82 -7.90 -2.42 -5.24
C ILE A 82 -8.58 -1.68 -6.40
N ARG A 83 -9.90 -1.84 -6.55
CA ARG A 83 -10.68 -1.22 -7.63
C ARG A 83 -11.45 0.00 -7.15
N VAL A 84 -10.72 1.08 -6.90
CA VAL A 84 -11.26 2.32 -6.33
C VAL A 84 -12.39 2.98 -7.13
N GLU A 85 -12.49 2.71 -8.44
CA GLU A 85 -13.54 3.28 -9.30
C GLU A 85 -14.86 2.49 -9.27
N GLN A 86 -14.86 1.29 -8.68
CA GLN A 86 -16.00 0.37 -8.73
C GLN A 86 -16.73 0.23 -7.39
N ASP A 87 -16.12 0.70 -6.30
CA ASP A 87 -16.62 0.50 -4.95
C ASP A 87 -16.17 1.65 -4.03
N ASP A 88 -17.13 2.45 -3.58
CA ASP A 88 -16.92 3.61 -2.71
C ASP A 88 -16.35 3.20 -1.34
N GLU A 89 -16.70 2.02 -0.81
CA GLU A 89 -16.16 1.54 0.46
C GLU A 89 -14.66 1.22 0.31
N ILE A 90 -14.29 0.54 -0.78
CA ILE A 90 -12.89 0.25 -1.11
C ILE A 90 -12.10 1.54 -1.35
N TYR A 91 -12.69 2.51 -2.05
CA TYR A 91 -12.10 3.84 -2.21
C TYR A 91 -11.85 4.51 -0.85
N ASN A 92 -12.86 4.58 0.01
CA ASN A 92 -12.74 5.25 1.30
C ASN A 92 -11.70 4.57 2.21
N LEU A 93 -11.70 3.24 2.29
CA LEU A 93 -10.71 2.51 3.09
C LEU A 93 -9.28 2.71 2.57
N TYR A 94 -9.10 2.69 1.25
CA TYR A 94 -7.81 2.95 0.63
C TYR A 94 -7.34 4.39 0.87
N MET A 95 -8.23 5.37 0.66
CA MET A 95 -7.90 6.79 0.85
C MET A 95 -7.65 7.13 2.31
N ASP A 96 -8.51 6.72 3.23
CA ASP A 96 -8.33 6.99 4.66
C ASP A 96 -7.05 6.33 5.17
N GLY A 97 -6.80 5.08 4.78
CA GLY A 97 -5.61 4.35 5.17
C GLY A 97 -4.30 4.96 4.64
N THR A 98 -4.30 5.46 3.40
CA THR A 98 -3.09 6.04 2.77
C THR A 98 -2.90 7.53 3.04
N VAL A 99 -3.96 8.31 3.27
CA VAL A 99 -3.85 9.76 3.54
C VAL A 99 -3.54 10.02 5.01
N TYR A 100 -4.15 9.25 5.91
CA TYR A 100 -4.00 9.42 7.36
C TYR A 100 -3.07 8.39 8.01
N ASP A 101 -2.38 7.58 7.21
CA ASP A 101 -1.47 6.51 7.64
C ASP A 101 -2.15 5.54 8.64
N ASP A 102 -3.44 5.26 8.44
CA ASP A 102 -4.24 4.37 9.30
C ASP A 102 -4.12 2.92 8.82
N LEU A 103 -3.16 2.20 9.40
CA LEU A 103 -2.95 0.77 9.13
C LEU A 103 -4.19 -0.08 9.39
N SER A 104 -5.05 0.29 10.35
CA SER A 104 -6.24 -0.51 10.66
C SER A 104 -7.23 -0.47 9.49
N LYS A 105 -7.35 0.68 8.81
CA LYS A 105 -8.16 0.85 7.60
C LYS A 105 -7.61 0.08 6.43
N LEU A 106 -6.29 0.03 6.27
CA LEU A 106 -5.64 -0.79 5.26
C LEU A 106 -5.81 -2.30 5.55
N GLU A 107 -5.74 -2.72 6.81
CA GLU A 107 -6.03 -4.10 7.20
C GLU A 107 -7.50 -4.47 6.88
N GLU A 108 -8.45 -3.58 7.18
CA GLU A 108 -9.87 -3.74 6.84
C GLU A 108 -10.10 -3.83 5.33
N LEU A 109 -9.43 -2.98 4.55
CA LEU A 109 -9.41 -3.03 3.08
C LEU A 109 -8.98 -4.42 2.60
N PHE A 110 -7.83 -4.90 3.09
CA PHE A 110 -7.29 -6.18 2.66
C PHE A 110 -8.13 -7.37 3.10
N ASP A 111 -8.77 -7.33 4.27
CA ASP A 111 -9.69 -8.39 4.69
C ASP A 111 -10.85 -8.58 3.71
N LYS A 112 -11.37 -7.46 3.15
CA LYS A 112 -12.46 -7.43 2.17
C LYS A 112 -12.06 -7.90 0.78
N ILE A 113 -10.89 -7.49 0.28
CA ILE A 113 -10.52 -7.74 -1.13
C ILE A 113 -9.69 -9.00 -1.34
N LEU A 114 -9.12 -9.58 -0.28
CA LEU A 114 -8.24 -10.73 -0.37
C LEU A 114 -9.05 -12.03 -0.50
N ASN A 115 -9.16 -12.50 -1.75
CA ASN A 115 -9.91 -13.67 -2.19
C ASN A 115 -9.01 -14.82 -2.63
#